data_AF-A0AA40SRT0-F1
#
_entry.id   AF-A0AA40SRT0-F1
#
_cell.length_a   1.000
_cell.length_b   1.000
_cell.length_c   1.000
_cell.angle_alpha   90.00
_cell.angle_beta   90.00
_cell.angle_gamma   90.00
#
_symmetry.space_group_name_H-M   'P 1'
#
loop_
_entity.id
_entity.type
_entity.pdbx_description
1 polymer ?
#
loop_
_entity_poly.entity_id
_entity_poly.type
_entity_poly.pdbx_seq_one_letter_code
_entity_poly.pdbx_strand_id
1 'polypeptide(L)'
;MSAFLRPRSLLLLRNVLAEPGPIAHTAIDALGPEQTTRHVRALLVQYGLLATVDYHLQRFERWISEAAQTISDPVARSAFTQYANWKHLRELRAKPGPISGSLAGSRRRELRIIKDLLEWAEREGTSLEQLTQGQVDHWSTTGTERHRVQGFLRWARRNRLARDLSVFRAHPPAPTIGGLSDERRQRLLADVLRNDDILAGTRLAAALVLLYGIHPHRIARITLDRVDSVNGLARIRIGSEHLYLPNELGIVAEAVIAARTARRLLHDVHDGVWLLPGTRPGYPLANTTLTRRLREIGVTVAPARRGALTSLAAQLHPVVLADLTGIHIRTAIVWRDAVAASRSRYVDELLQPE
;
A
#
# COMPACT_ATOMS: atom_id res chain seq x y z
N MET A 1 0.38 19.43 12.89
CA MET A 1 1.54 19.68 11.97
C MET A 1 1.17 20.16 10.56
N SER A 2 -0.11 20.22 10.13
CA SER A 2 -0.46 20.70 8.76
C SER A 2 -0.44 22.23 8.61
N ALA A 3 -0.61 22.99 9.70
CA ALA A 3 -0.62 24.46 9.67
C ALA A 3 0.75 25.05 9.28
N PHE A 4 1.86 24.50 9.80
CA PHE A 4 3.21 25.00 9.54
C PHE A 4 3.74 24.76 8.12
N LEU A 5 3.18 23.79 7.38
CA LEU A 5 3.61 23.50 6.01
C LEU A 5 3.03 24.48 4.99
N ARG A 6 1.92 25.16 5.29
CA ARG A 6 1.25 26.08 4.34
C ARG A 6 2.04 27.37 4.11
N PRO A 7 2.50 28.10 5.15
CA PRO A 7 3.33 29.31 4.94
C PRO A 7 4.61 28.97 4.17
N ARG A 8 5.27 27.87 4.53
CA ARG A 8 6.52 27.44 3.89
C ARG A 8 6.33 27.03 2.43
N SER A 9 5.24 26.33 2.10
CA SER A 9 4.96 25.94 0.71
C SER A 9 4.61 27.16 -0.17
N LEU A 10 3.93 28.17 0.39
CA LEU A 10 3.64 29.42 -0.33
C LEU A 10 4.89 30.26 -0.54
N LEU A 11 5.78 30.35 0.46
CA LEU A 11 7.08 31.01 0.31
C LEU A 11 7.93 30.31 -0.76
N LEU A 12 7.97 28.98 -0.75
CA LEU A 12 8.65 28.21 -1.79
C LEU A 12 8.07 28.45 -3.18
N LEU A 13 6.75 28.47 -3.32
CA LEU A 13 6.10 28.78 -4.60
C LEU A 13 6.45 30.20 -5.06
N ARG A 14 6.42 31.19 -4.15
CA ARG A 14 6.82 32.57 -4.47
C ARG A 14 8.27 32.64 -4.93
N ASN A 15 9.18 31.93 -4.27
CA ASN A 15 10.59 31.91 -4.66
C ASN A 15 10.78 31.28 -6.06
N VAL A 16 10.12 30.15 -6.35
CA VAL A 16 10.16 29.52 -7.68
C VAL A 16 9.64 30.47 -8.77
N LEU A 17 8.57 31.21 -8.49
CA LEU A 17 7.97 32.12 -9.46
C LEU A 17 8.70 33.47 -9.59
N ALA A 18 9.54 33.84 -8.61
CA ALA A 18 10.29 35.09 -8.61
C ALA A 18 11.65 34.98 -9.32
N GLU A 19 12.20 33.78 -9.47
CA GLU A 19 13.44 33.57 -10.21
C GLU A 19 13.20 33.65 -11.73
N PRO A 20 13.92 34.52 -12.47
CA PRO A 20 13.82 34.59 -13.92
C PRO A 20 14.50 33.37 -14.54
N GLY A 21 13.72 32.34 -14.87
CA GLY A 21 14.20 31.12 -15.53
C GLY A 21 13.07 30.12 -15.81
N PRO A 22 13.30 29.10 -16.65
CA PRO A 22 12.32 28.05 -16.88
C PRO A 22 12.10 27.25 -15.60
N ILE A 23 10.84 27.07 -15.20
CA ILE A 23 10.47 26.25 -14.05
C ILE A 23 10.87 24.80 -14.35
N ALA A 24 11.89 24.30 -13.65
CA ALA A 24 12.41 22.94 -13.81
C ALA A 24 12.36 22.16 -12.49
N HIS A 25 12.32 20.82 -12.58
CA HIS A 25 12.33 19.97 -11.37
C HIS A 25 13.58 20.17 -10.51
N THR A 26 14.72 20.44 -11.15
CA THR A 26 16.02 20.70 -10.51
C THR A 26 16.03 22.00 -9.71
N ALA A 27 15.40 23.06 -10.23
CA ALA A 27 15.24 24.32 -9.49
C ALA A 27 14.47 24.10 -8.18
N ILE A 28 13.44 23.25 -8.21
CA ILE A 28 12.68 22.90 -7.00
C ILE A 28 13.50 22.04 -6.03
N ASP A 29 14.36 21.14 -6.53
CA ASP A 29 15.24 20.35 -5.67
C ASP A 29 16.26 21.22 -4.91
N ALA A 30 16.72 22.32 -5.52
CA ALA A 30 17.64 23.27 -4.88
C ALA A 30 17.02 24.01 -3.68
N LEU A 31 15.69 24.17 -3.66
CA LEU A 31 14.97 24.87 -2.59
C LEU A 31 14.82 24.05 -1.30
N GLY A 32 15.20 22.77 -1.32
CA GLY A 32 15.29 21.93 -0.14
C GLY A 32 14.72 20.53 -0.29
N PRO A 33 14.60 19.78 0.81
CA PRO A 33 14.26 18.37 0.76
C PRO A 33 12.84 18.11 0.25
N GLU A 34 12.63 16.95 -0.39
CA GLU A 34 11.36 16.52 -1.01
C GLU A 34 10.15 16.69 -0.07
N GLN A 35 10.31 16.43 1.22
CA GLN A 35 9.22 16.57 2.20
C GLN A 35 8.61 17.98 2.18
N THR A 36 9.44 18.99 1.94
CA THR A 36 9.07 20.41 1.89
C THR A 36 8.61 20.82 0.50
N THR A 37 9.27 20.33 -0.56
CA THR A 37 9.06 20.80 -1.94
C THR A 37 7.99 20.01 -2.71
N ARG A 38 7.62 18.80 -2.26
CA ARG A 38 6.68 17.90 -2.96
C ARG A 38 5.29 18.47 -3.21
N HIS A 39 4.80 19.37 -2.36
CA HIS A 39 3.47 19.97 -2.55
C HIS A 39 3.49 21.02 -3.64
N VAL A 40 4.53 21.87 -3.64
CA VAL A 40 4.77 22.87 -4.69
C VAL A 40 4.99 22.18 -6.03
N ARG A 41 5.86 21.17 -6.08
CA ARG A 41 6.08 20.36 -7.29
C ARG A 41 4.80 19.73 -7.82
N ALA A 42 4.02 19.08 -6.96
CA ALA A 42 2.76 18.45 -7.37
C ALA A 42 1.76 19.49 -7.92
N LEU A 43 1.73 20.69 -7.35
CA LEU A 43 0.89 21.80 -7.83
C LEU A 43 1.32 22.25 -9.24
N LEU A 44 2.61 22.50 -9.44
CA LEU A 44 3.16 22.93 -10.73
C LEU A 44 2.93 21.87 -11.82
N VAL A 45 3.05 20.59 -11.49
CA VAL A 45 2.69 19.49 -12.42
C VAL A 45 1.19 19.49 -12.74
N GLN A 46 0.33 19.69 -11.73
CA GLN A 46 -1.13 19.72 -11.93
C GLN A 46 -1.57 20.83 -12.90
N TYR A 47 -0.93 21.99 -12.84
CA TYR A 47 -1.23 23.13 -13.71
C TYR A 47 -0.41 23.13 -15.02
N GLY A 48 0.33 22.06 -15.32
CA GLY A 48 1.09 21.94 -16.57
C GLY A 48 2.36 22.80 -16.65
N LEU A 49 2.75 23.46 -15.57
CA LEU A 49 4.00 24.24 -15.48
C LEU A 49 5.24 23.34 -15.36
N LEU A 50 5.06 22.07 -15.00
CA LEU A 50 6.10 21.05 -14.99
C LEU A 50 5.61 19.75 -15.62
N ALA A 51 6.48 19.10 -16.39
CA ALA A 51 6.24 17.77 -16.90
C ALA A 51 6.10 16.75 -15.75
N THR A 52 5.29 15.71 -15.94
CA THR A 52 5.20 14.61 -14.97
C THR A 52 6.49 13.78 -15.00
N VAL A 53 7.20 13.72 -13.87
CA VAL A 53 8.45 12.96 -13.71
C VAL A 53 8.31 11.96 -12.57
N ASP A 54 8.81 10.75 -12.76
CA ASP A 54 8.84 9.72 -11.72
C ASP A 54 10.01 9.93 -10.75
N TYR A 55 9.83 10.87 -9.83
CA TYR A 55 10.81 11.16 -8.80
C TYR A 55 11.07 9.98 -7.85
N HIS A 56 10.07 9.13 -7.63
CA HIS A 56 10.23 7.95 -6.77
C HIS A 56 11.19 6.94 -7.41
N LEU A 57 11.10 6.75 -8.73
CA LEU A 57 12.04 5.94 -9.50
C LEU A 57 13.44 6.57 -9.50
N GLN A 58 13.58 7.85 -9.88
CA GLN A 58 14.89 8.53 -9.91
C GLN A 58 15.61 8.48 -8.55
N ARG A 59 14.88 8.71 -7.47
CA ARG A 59 15.44 8.63 -6.11
C ARG A 59 15.80 7.19 -5.73
N PHE A 60 15.06 6.21 -6.22
CA PHE A 60 15.39 4.81 -6.00
C PHE A 60 16.66 4.42 -6.76
N GLU A 61 16.83 4.86 -8.00
CA GLU A 61 18.03 4.69 -8.81
C GLU A 61 19.27 5.31 -8.15
N ARG A 62 19.19 6.59 -7.77
CA ARG A 62 20.29 7.26 -7.05
C ARG A 62 20.66 6.52 -5.77
N TRP A 63 19.66 6.11 -4.99
CA TRP A 63 19.91 5.38 -3.75
C TRP A 63 20.57 4.01 -3.98
N ILE A 64 20.25 3.30 -5.07
CA ILE A 64 20.93 2.04 -5.42
C ILE A 64 22.42 2.30 -5.66
N SER A 65 22.76 3.34 -6.43
CA SER A 65 24.14 3.72 -6.71
C SER A 65 24.91 4.08 -5.43
N GLU A 66 24.32 4.92 -4.57
CA GLU A 66 24.91 5.28 -3.27
C GLU A 66 25.09 4.06 -2.36
N ALA A 67 24.08 3.18 -2.28
CA ALA A 67 24.15 1.98 -1.46
C ALA A 67 25.20 0.97 -1.96
N ALA A 68 25.35 0.83 -3.27
CA ALA A 68 26.35 -0.04 -3.86
C ALA A 68 27.79 0.42 -3.53
N GLN A 69 28.06 1.72 -3.52
CA GLN A 69 29.38 2.27 -3.21
C GLN A 69 29.86 1.92 -1.78
N THR A 70 28.94 1.69 -0.86
CA THR A 70 29.27 1.32 0.53
C THR A 70 29.60 -0.17 0.73
N ILE A 71 29.41 -1.02 -0.29
CA ILE A 71 29.78 -2.44 -0.23
C ILE A 71 31.24 -2.58 -0.64
N SER A 72 32.13 -3.07 0.23
CA SER A 72 33.57 -3.10 -0.05
C SER A 72 33.94 -4.14 -1.10
N ASP A 73 33.45 -5.37 -0.97
CA ASP A 73 33.72 -6.46 -1.90
C ASP A 73 33.22 -6.12 -3.33
N PRO A 74 34.12 -6.03 -4.33
CA PRO A 74 33.74 -5.75 -5.72
C PRO A 74 32.75 -6.76 -6.31
N VAL A 75 32.85 -8.04 -5.94
CA VAL A 75 31.97 -9.09 -6.47
C VAL A 75 30.57 -8.94 -5.89
N ALA A 76 30.46 -8.81 -4.56
CA ALA A 76 29.20 -8.50 -3.89
C ALA A 76 28.55 -7.19 -4.40
N ARG A 77 29.36 -6.14 -4.59
CA ARG A 77 28.90 -4.84 -5.13
C ARG A 77 28.31 -4.98 -6.54
N SER A 78 28.98 -5.75 -7.40
CA SER A 78 28.51 -6.05 -8.75
C SER A 78 27.21 -6.85 -8.71
N ALA A 79 27.15 -7.91 -7.89
CA ALA A 79 25.96 -8.75 -7.71
C ALA A 79 24.75 -7.94 -7.22
N PHE A 80 24.94 -7.06 -6.23
CA PHE A 80 23.90 -6.17 -5.71
C PHE A 80 23.36 -5.24 -6.80
N THR A 81 24.25 -4.56 -7.53
CA THR A 81 23.89 -3.60 -8.59
C THR A 81 23.15 -4.30 -9.72
N GLN A 82 23.66 -5.45 -10.19
CA GLN A 82 23.03 -6.23 -11.24
C GLN A 82 21.63 -6.68 -10.81
N TYR A 83 21.48 -7.27 -9.62
CA TYR A 83 20.17 -7.69 -9.13
C TYR A 83 19.17 -6.53 -9.04
N ALA A 84 19.60 -5.38 -8.48
CA ALA A 84 18.77 -4.19 -8.37
C ALA A 84 18.30 -3.69 -9.75
N ASN A 85 19.20 -3.66 -10.73
CA ASN A 85 18.91 -3.23 -12.10
C ASN A 85 17.95 -4.19 -12.83
N TRP A 86 18.29 -5.48 -12.86
CA TRP A 86 17.58 -6.49 -13.63
C TRP A 86 16.21 -6.85 -13.05
N LYS A 87 16.11 -6.93 -11.71
CA LYS A 87 14.84 -7.26 -11.06
C LYS A 87 14.00 -6.02 -10.83
N HIS A 88 14.52 -5.02 -10.11
CA HIS A 88 13.68 -3.91 -9.66
C HIS A 88 13.58 -2.81 -10.70
N LEU A 89 14.69 -2.25 -11.19
CA LEU A 89 14.59 -1.11 -12.12
C LEU A 89 13.94 -1.49 -13.44
N ARG A 90 14.23 -2.68 -13.99
CA ARG A 90 13.55 -3.16 -15.20
C ARG A 90 12.04 -3.27 -15.00
N GLU A 91 11.59 -3.89 -13.92
CA GLU A 91 10.15 -4.00 -13.60
C GLU A 91 9.49 -2.64 -13.36
N LEU A 92 10.19 -1.70 -12.71
CA LEU A 92 9.64 -0.38 -12.39
C LEU A 92 9.57 0.52 -13.62
N ARG A 93 10.60 0.51 -14.48
CA ARG A 93 10.64 1.28 -15.74
C ARG A 93 9.61 0.81 -16.76
N ALA A 94 9.24 -0.47 -16.72
CA ALA A 94 8.21 -1.02 -17.60
C ALA A 94 6.77 -0.62 -17.20
N LYS A 95 6.56 0.03 -16.05
CA LYS A 95 5.23 0.43 -15.61
C LYS A 95 4.78 1.71 -16.33
N PRO A 96 3.51 1.80 -16.75
CA PRO A 96 2.97 3.04 -17.29
C PRO A 96 2.79 4.06 -16.15
N GLY A 97 3.51 5.18 -16.26
CA GLY A 97 3.40 6.32 -15.34
C GLY A 97 4.21 6.20 -14.04
N PRO A 98 4.14 7.22 -13.16
CA PRO A 98 4.97 7.29 -11.95
C PRO A 98 4.68 6.18 -10.93
N ILE A 99 5.73 5.59 -10.36
CA ILE A 99 5.61 4.56 -9.32
C ILE A 99 5.19 5.16 -7.97
N SER A 100 4.51 4.37 -7.15
CA SER A 100 4.17 4.81 -5.80
C SER A 100 5.40 4.76 -4.87
N GLY A 101 5.49 5.72 -3.94
CA GLY A 101 6.53 5.72 -2.91
C GLY A 101 6.52 4.47 -2.02
N SER A 102 5.36 3.83 -1.81
CA SER A 102 5.25 2.55 -1.08
C SER A 102 5.92 1.40 -1.83
N LEU A 103 5.77 1.36 -3.16
CA LEU A 103 6.39 0.34 -4.00
C LEU A 103 7.92 0.49 -3.97
N ALA A 104 8.41 1.71 -4.20
CA ALA A 104 9.84 2.04 -4.11
C ALA A 104 10.39 1.71 -2.71
N GLY A 105 9.65 2.06 -1.64
CA GLY A 105 10.01 1.76 -0.26
C GLY A 105 10.13 0.25 0.01
N SER A 106 9.21 -0.56 -0.52
CA SER A 106 9.27 -2.02 -0.38
C SER A 106 10.48 -2.63 -1.11
N ARG A 107 10.79 -2.17 -2.33
CA ARG A 107 11.98 -2.64 -3.07
C ARG A 107 13.28 -2.21 -2.38
N ARG A 108 13.32 -0.98 -1.88
CA ARG A 108 14.44 -0.49 -1.05
C ARG A 108 14.61 -1.32 0.22
N ARG A 109 13.52 -1.76 0.88
CA ARG A 109 13.61 -2.63 2.07
C ARG A 109 14.22 -3.99 1.73
N GLU A 110 13.82 -4.60 0.61
CA GLU A 110 14.43 -5.85 0.11
C GLU A 110 15.94 -5.67 -0.13
N LEU A 111 16.34 -4.63 -0.88
CA LEU A 111 17.74 -4.35 -1.17
C LEU A 111 18.57 -4.04 0.09
N ARG A 112 18.01 -3.36 1.09
CA ARG A 112 18.71 -3.15 2.38
C ARG A 112 19.03 -4.45 3.09
N ILE A 113 18.12 -5.42 3.06
CA ILE A 113 18.34 -6.73 3.70
C ILE A 113 19.39 -7.53 2.89
N ILE A 114 19.39 -7.41 1.56
CA ILE A 114 20.44 -8.01 0.71
C ILE A 114 21.80 -7.40 1.03
N LYS A 115 21.89 -6.06 1.09
CA LYS A 115 23.12 -5.37 1.47
C LYS A 115 23.63 -5.81 2.84
N ASP A 116 22.73 -5.91 3.83
CA ASP A 116 23.06 -6.39 5.17
C ASP A 116 23.62 -7.83 5.17
N LEU A 117 23.08 -8.73 4.33
CA LEU A 117 23.65 -10.07 4.16
C LEU A 117 25.08 -10.02 3.61
N LEU A 118 25.34 -9.18 2.60
CA LEU A 118 26.65 -9.05 1.98
C LEU A 118 27.68 -8.47 2.97
N GLU A 119 27.30 -7.44 3.72
CA GLU A 119 28.13 -6.86 4.78
C GLU A 119 28.35 -7.82 5.96
N TRP A 120 27.36 -8.68 6.25
CA TRP A 120 27.53 -9.73 7.24
C TRP A 120 28.52 -10.80 6.78
N ALA A 121 28.42 -11.26 5.52
CA ALA A 121 29.36 -12.22 4.95
C ALA A 121 30.80 -11.69 5.00
N GLU A 122 31.00 -10.42 4.63
CA GLU A 122 32.31 -9.76 4.69
C GLU A 122 32.88 -9.73 6.13
N ARG A 123 32.05 -9.41 7.13
CA ARG A 123 32.46 -9.41 8.54
C ARG A 123 32.83 -10.79 9.08
N GLU A 124 32.21 -11.84 8.57
CA GLU A 124 32.53 -13.23 8.92
C GLU A 124 33.71 -13.79 8.08
N GLY A 125 34.37 -12.94 7.29
CA GLY A 125 35.51 -13.34 6.46
C GLY A 125 35.14 -14.30 5.32
N THR A 126 33.89 -14.28 4.87
CA THR A 126 33.42 -15.09 3.74
C THR A 126 32.93 -14.21 2.58
N SER A 127 32.70 -14.82 1.42
CA SER A 127 32.18 -14.14 0.23
C SER A 127 30.82 -14.70 -0.15
N LEU A 128 30.11 -14.02 -1.05
CA LEU A 128 28.82 -14.49 -1.58
C LEU A 128 28.92 -15.90 -2.20
N GLU A 129 30.06 -16.21 -2.82
CA GLU A 129 30.31 -17.50 -3.49
C GLU A 129 30.56 -18.64 -2.48
N GLN A 130 31.26 -18.32 -1.39
CA GLN A 130 31.66 -19.28 -0.36
C GLN A 130 30.62 -19.46 0.74
N LEU A 131 29.62 -18.59 0.78
CA LEU A 131 28.55 -18.59 1.77
C LEU A 131 27.87 -19.96 1.86
N THR A 132 27.78 -20.50 3.08
CA THR A 132 27.20 -21.81 3.36
C THR A 132 25.77 -21.70 3.91
N GLN A 133 25.01 -22.80 3.85
CA GLN A 133 23.65 -22.85 4.38
C GLN A 133 23.63 -22.55 5.90
N GLY A 134 24.56 -23.14 6.66
CA GLY A 134 24.66 -22.89 8.11
C GLY A 134 24.96 -21.42 8.45
N GLN A 135 25.78 -20.74 7.65
CA GLN A 135 26.03 -19.30 7.81
C GLN A 135 24.80 -18.45 7.46
N VAL A 136 24.08 -18.80 6.39
CA VAL A 136 22.82 -18.12 6.03
C VAL A 136 21.77 -18.31 7.12
N ASP A 137 21.66 -19.51 7.68
CA ASP A 137 20.74 -19.81 8.77
C ASP A 137 21.09 -19.01 10.02
N HIS A 138 22.38 -18.95 10.39
CA HIS A 138 22.85 -18.10 11.49
C HIS A 138 22.53 -16.62 11.24
N TRP A 139 22.87 -16.06 10.08
CA TRP A 139 22.50 -14.69 9.73
C TRP A 139 20.98 -14.45 9.81
N SER A 140 20.17 -15.45 9.42
CA SER A 140 18.72 -15.33 9.42
C SER A 140 18.11 -15.18 10.82
N THR A 141 18.80 -15.59 11.89
CA THR A 141 18.33 -15.40 13.28
C THR A 141 18.56 -13.98 13.79
N THR A 142 19.46 -13.22 13.17
CA THR A 142 19.88 -11.88 13.63
C THR A 142 18.88 -10.77 13.31
N GLY A 143 17.76 -11.06 12.64
CA GLY A 143 16.80 -10.01 12.28
C GLY A 143 15.47 -10.51 11.73
N THR A 144 14.55 -9.57 11.54
CA THR A 144 13.22 -9.84 11.00
C THR A 144 13.21 -9.74 9.47
N GLU A 145 12.24 -10.42 8.85
CA GLU A 145 12.03 -10.38 7.39
C GLU A 145 13.21 -10.89 6.54
N ARG A 146 14.16 -11.62 7.13
CA ARG A 146 15.35 -12.15 6.46
C ARG A 146 15.02 -12.95 5.20
N HIS A 147 13.89 -13.63 5.18
CA HIS A 147 13.34 -14.32 4.01
C HIS A 147 13.23 -13.46 2.73
N ARG A 148 13.23 -12.13 2.82
CA ARG A 148 13.19 -11.24 1.64
C ARG A 148 14.39 -11.43 0.70
N VAL A 149 15.52 -11.97 1.18
CA VAL A 149 16.70 -12.24 0.32
C VAL A 149 16.56 -13.48 -0.55
N GLN A 150 15.54 -14.33 -0.33
CA GLN A 150 15.36 -15.56 -1.13
C GLN A 150 15.34 -15.30 -2.64
N GLY A 151 14.76 -14.18 -3.07
CA GLY A 151 14.75 -13.79 -4.48
C GLY A 151 16.16 -13.51 -5.02
N PHE A 152 17.01 -12.90 -4.20
CA PHE A 152 18.41 -12.61 -4.52
C PHE A 152 19.25 -13.88 -4.52
N LEU A 153 19.14 -14.73 -3.50
CA LEU A 153 19.89 -16.00 -3.44
C LEU A 153 19.56 -16.91 -4.63
N ARG A 154 18.27 -17.00 -5.00
CA ARG A 154 17.85 -17.75 -6.20
C ARG A 154 18.41 -17.14 -7.48
N TRP A 155 18.48 -15.82 -7.58
CA TRP A 155 19.10 -15.14 -8.73
C TRP A 155 20.62 -15.34 -8.74
N ALA A 156 21.29 -15.22 -7.61
CA ALA A 156 22.74 -15.39 -7.48
C ALA A 156 23.16 -16.81 -7.87
N ARG A 157 22.42 -17.84 -7.41
CA ARG A 157 22.59 -19.23 -7.86
C ARG A 157 22.48 -19.36 -9.38
N ARG A 158 21.42 -18.80 -9.98
CA ARG A 158 21.20 -18.87 -11.44
C ARG A 158 22.33 -18.22 -12.24
N ASN A 159 22.98 -17.20 -11.68
CA ASN A 159 24.12 -16.52 -12.29
C ASN A 159 25.48 -17.08 -11.82
N ARG A 160 25.48 -18.22 -11.12
CA ARG A 160 26.70 -18.88 -10.59
C ARG A 160 27.53 -18.01 -9.65
N LEU A 161 26.88 -17.11 -8.91
CA LEU A 161 27.50 -16.21 -7.93
C LEU A 161 27.41 -16.74 -6.49
N ALA A 162 26.55 -17.72 -6.24
CA ALA A 162 26.33 -18.32 -4.93
C ALA A 162 25.93 -19.80 -5.07
N ARG A 163 26.08 -20.56 -3.99
CA ARG A 163 25.56 -21.92 -3.85
C ARG A 163 24.03 -21.95 -3.80
N ASP A 164 23.44 -23.14 -3.80
CA ASP A 164 22.00 -23.28 -3.55
C ASP A 164 21.70 -23.02 -2.07
N LEU A 165 21.27 -21.79 -1.79
CA LEU A 165 21.04 -21.30 -0.44
C LEU A 165 19.57 -20.94 -0.26
N SER A 166 19.02 -21.35 0.88
CA SER A 166 17.65 -21.07 1.26
C SER A 166 17.60 -20.31 2.58
N VAL A 167 16.53 -19.54 2.78
CA VAL A 167 16.25 -18.90 4.07
C VAL A 167 14.87 -19.35 4.47
N PHE A 168 14.70 -19.81 5.70
CA PHE A 168 13.37 -20.16 6.18
C PHE A 168 12.44 -18.94 6.14
N ARG A 169 11.25 -19.14 5.59
CA ARG A 169 10.16 -18.17 5.66
C ARG A 169 9.08 -18.77 6.54
N ALA A 170 8.95 -18.25 7.75
CA ALA A 170 7.77 -18.53 8.57
C ALA A 170 6.53 -18.17 7.75
N HIS A 171 5.62 -19.13 7.60
CA HIS A 171 4.32 -18.83 7.05
C HIS A 171 3.63 -17.84 8.01
N PRO A 172 2.98 -16.78 7.49
CA PRO A 172 2.17 -15.94 8.34
C PRO A 172 1.18 -16.81 9.12
N PRO A 173 0.92 -16.51 10.41
CA PRO A 173 -0.09 -17.25 11.15
C PRO A 173 -1.42 -17.20 10.40
N ALA A 174 -2.22 -18.25 10.56
CA ALA A 174 -3.58 -18.27 10.05
C ALA A 174 -4.33 -17.02 10.53
N PRO A 175 -5.24 -16.46 9.71
CA PRO A 175 -5.99 -15.28 10.10
C PRO A 175 -6.79 -15.58 11.36
N THR A 176 -6.75 -14.64 12.30
CA THR A 176 -7.62 -14.73 13.49
C THR A 176 -9.06 -14.58 13.04
N ILE A 177 -9.84 -15.65 13.18
CA ILE A 177 -11.29 -15.67 12.96
C ILE A 177 -12.00 -14.82 14.02
N GLY A 178 -13.13 -14.23 13.64
CA GLY A 178 -13.92 -13.35 14.49
C GLY A 178 -13.60 -11.88 14.27
N GLY A 179 -13.74 -11.06 15.32
CA GLY A 179 -13.65 -9.60 15.22
C GLY A 179 -14.91 -8.95 15.78
N LEU A 180 -15.40 -7.88 15.15
CA LEU A 180 -16.71 -7.33 15.51
C LEU A 180 -17.80 -8.33 15.10
N SER A 181 -18.72 -8.62 16.02
CA SER A 181 -19.89 -9.46 15.74
C SER A 181 -20.76 -8.85 14.65
N ASP A 182 -21.58 -9.69 14.01
CA ASP A 182 -22.44 -9.26 12.91
C ASP A 182 -23.44 -8.20 13.40
N GLU A 183 -23.99 -8.35 14.61
CA GLU A 183 -24.90 -7.36 15.22
C GLU A 183 -24.16 -6.04 15.50
N ARG A 184 -22.93 -6.10 16.03
CA ARG A 184 -22.16 -4.88 16.31
C ARG A 184 -21.76 -4.16 15.02
N ARG A 185 -21.41 -4.90 13.96
CA ARG A 185 -21.12 -4.32 12.64
C ARG A 185 -22.36 -3.69 12.02
N GLN A 186 -23.51 -4.35 12.10
CA GLN A 186 -24.78 -3.82 11.60
C GLN A 186 -25.20 -2.54 12.32
N ARG A 187 -25.11 -2.50 13.67
CA ARG A 187 -25.39 -1.28 14.44
C ARG A 187 -24.48 -0.12 14.05
N LEU A 188 -23.17 -0.36 14.02
CA LEU A 188 -22.20 0.66 13.61
C LEU A 188 -22.44 1.15 12.17
N LEU A 189 -22.81 0.25 11.26
CA LEU A 189 -23.15 0.62 9.89
C LEU A 189 -24.36 1.54 9.86
N ALA A 190 -25.44 1.19 10.57
CA ALA A 190 -26.65 2.01 10.64
C ALA A 190 -26.36 3.40 11.25
N ASP A 191 -25.60 3.44 12.35
CA ASP A 191 -25.21 4.71 13.00
C ASP A 191 -24.40 5.61 12.06
N VAL A 192 -23.44 5.01 11.32
CA VAL A 192 -22.60 5.76 10.39
C VAL A 192 -23.38 6.24 9.17
N LEU A 193 -24.28 5.42 8.62
CA LEU A 193 -25.04 5.82 7.43
C LEU A 193 -26.04 6.95 7.74
N ARG A 194 -26.66 6.93 8.93
CA ARG A 194 -27.65 7.94 9.37
C ARG A 194 -27.04 9.27 9.80
N ASN A 195 -25.76 9.31 10.14
CA ASN A 195 -25.11 10.51 10.65
C ASN A 195 -24.57 11.38 9.49
N ASP A 196 -25.35 12.39 9.10
CA ASP A 196 -24.98 13.33 8.03
C ASP A 196 -23.85 14.30 8.38
N ASP A 197 -23.49 14.45 9.67
CA ASP A 197 -22.30 15.22 10.08
C ASP A 197 -20.99 14.52 9.67
N ILE A 198 -21.04 13.22 9.37
CA ILE A 198 -19.90 12.48 8.86
C ILE A 198 -19.77 12.72 7.35
N LEU A 199 -18.59 13.20 6.95
CA LEU A 199 -18.22 13.35 5.54
C LEU A 199 -18.60 12.10 4.73
N ALA A 200 -19.33 12.28 3.63
CA ALA A 200 -19.85 11.19 2.79
C ALA A 200 -18.75 10.17 2.41
N GLY A 201 -17.55 10.65 2.05
CA GLY A 201 -16.42 9.78 1.74
C GLY A 201 -15.96 8.90 2.90
N THR A 202 -16.08 9.38 4.14
CA THR A 202 -15.81 8.59 5.35
C THR A 202 -16.92 7.58 5.61
N ARG A 203 -18.19 7.96 5.41
CA ARG A 203 -19.34 7.05 5.52
C ARG A 203 -19.25 5.88 4.54
N LEU A 204 -18.99 6.18 3.26
CA LEU A 204 -18.78 5.16 2.23
C LEU A 204 -17.62 4.23 2.61
N ALA A 205 -16.49 4.78 3.03
CA ALA A 205 -15.34 3.98 3.42
C ALA A 205 -15.62 3.08 4.64
N ALA A 206 -16.33 3.59 5.64
CA ALA A 206 -16.74 2.81 6.80
C ALA A 206 -17.66 1.66 6.39
N ALA A 207 -18.64 1.92 5.53
CA ALA A 207 -19.55 0.90 5.02
C ALA A 207 -18.80 -0.19 4.25
N LEU A 208 -17.86 0.18 3.36
CA LEU A 208 -17.03 -0.77 2.61
C LEU A 208 -16.11 -1.61 3.50
N VAL A 209 -15.66 -1.06 4.64
CA VAL A 209 -14.88 -1.80 5.64
C VAL A 209 -15.77 -2.76 6.44
N LEU A 210 -16.94 -2.29 6.90
CA LEU A 210 -17.84 -3.02 7.79
C LEU A 210 -18.58 -4.16 7.08
N LEU A 211 -18.99 -3.95 5.82
CA LEU A 211 -19.71 -4.94 5.02
C LEU A 211 -18.76 -5.90 4.31
N TYR A 212 -17.76 -5.35 3.62
CA TYR A 212 -16.95 -6.12 2.67
C TYR A 212 -15.53 -6.40 3.13
N GLY A 213 -15.13 -5.85 4.28
CA GLY A 213 -13.76 -6.01 4.76
C GLY A 213 -12.73 -5.52 3.73
N ILE A 214 -13.00 -4.40 3.03
CA ILE A 214 -12.06 -3.80 2.06
C ILE A 214 -11.05 -2.91 2.78
N HIS A 215 -9.79 -2.91 2.32
CA HIS A 215 -8.72 -2.19 3.03
C HIS A 215 -8.84 -0.69 2.76
N PRO A 216 -8.65 0.19 3.75
CA PRO A 216 -8.74 1.64 3.53
C PRO A 216 -7.77 2.14 2.44
N HIS A 217 -6.58 1.53 2.31
CA HIS A 217 -5.64 1.89 1.24
C HIS A 217 -6.15 1.56 -0.17
N ARG A 218 -7.08 0.61 -0.32
CA ARG A 218 -7.73 0.31 -1.60
C ARG A 218 -8.90 1.24 -1.84
N ILE A 219 -9.71 1.48 -0.80
CA ILE A 219 -10.84 2.41 -0.87
C ILE A 219 -10.36 3.80 -1.27
N ALA A 220 -9.28 4.28 -0.65
CA ALA A 220 -8.67 5.56 -0.99
C ALA A 220 -8.22 5.64 -2.46
N ARG A 221 -7.85 4.52 -3.08
CA ARG A 221 -7.36 4.44 -4.46
C ARG A 221 -8.46 4.16 -5.49
N ILE A 222 -9.74 4.25 -5.09
CA ILE A 222 -10.84 4.15 -6.05
C ILE A 222 -10.83 5.42 -6.89
N THR A 223 -10.79 5.21 -8.20
CA THR A 223 -10.90 6.26 -9.22
C THR A 223 -12.35 6.34 -9.72
N LEU A 224 -12.73 7.46 -10.34
CA LEU A 224 -14.10 7.68 -10.78
C LEU A 224 -14.55 6.72 -11.89
N ASP A 225 -13.64 6.28 -12.76
CA ASP A 225 -13.92 5.26 -13.80
C ASP A 225 -14.27 3.87 -13.22
N ARG A 226 -14.12 3.68 -11.91
CA ARG A 226 -14.45 2.44 -11.21
C ARG A 226 -15.80 2.50 -10.49
N VAL A 227 -16.53 3.59 -10.65
CA VAL A 227 -17.85 3.77 -10.04
C VAL A 227 -18.83 4.16 -11.14
N ASP A 228 -19.89 3.38 -11.27
CA ASP A 228 -20.97 3.61 -12.21
C ASP A 228 -22.30 3.12 -11.62
N SER A 229 -23.38 3.30 -12.36
CA SER A 229 -24.71 2.85 -11.96
C SER A 229 -25.36 2.12 -13.13
N VAL A 230 -26.00 0.98 -12.84
CA VAL A 230 -26.76 0.19 -13.83
C VAL A 230 -28.12 -0.10 -13.25
N ASN A 231 -29.18 0.24 -14.00
CA ASN A 231 -30.58 0.05 -13.58
C ASN A 231 -30.88 0.72 -12.22
N GLY A 232 -30.26 1.88 -11.95
CA GLY A 232 -30.42 2.61 -10.68
C GLY A 232 -29.64 2.04 -9.50
N LEU A 233 -28.87 0.96 -9.68
CA LEU A 233 -28.00 0.40 -8.66
C LEU A 233 -26.56 0.84 -8.88
N ALA A 234 -26.02 1.57 -7.91
CA ALA A 234 -24.61 1.93 -7.89
C ALA A 234 -23.74 0.68 -7.73
N ARG A 235 -22.63 0.61 -8.48
CA ARG A 235 -21.65 -0.46 -8.36
C ARG A 235 -20.23 0.10 -8.33
N ILE A 236 -19.34 -0.59 -7.61
CA ILE A 236 -17.93 -0.19 -7.46
C ILE A 236 -17.03 -1.36 -7.84
N ARG A 237 -16.01 -1.09 -8.67
CA ARG A 237 -15.01 -2.09 -9.06
C ARG A 237 -13.75 -2.03 -8.16
N ILE A 238 -13.67 -2.98 -7.22
CA ILE A 238 -12.55 -3.12 -6.27
C ILE A 238 -11.57 -4.22 -6.71
N GLY A 239 -12.11 -5.38 -7.10
CA GLY A 239 -11.38 -6.49 -7.69
C GLY A 239 -11.55 -6.54 -9.20
N SER A 240 -11.63 -7.75 -9.73
CA SER A 240 -11.97 -8.08 -11.12
C SER A 240 -13.44 -7.77 -11.40
N GLU A 241 -14.32 -8.10 -10.46
CA GLU A 241 -15.77 -7.97 -10.58
C GLU A 241 -16.33 -6.67 -9.97
N HIS A 242 -17.53 -6.31 -10.42
CA HIS A 242 -18.28 -5.17 -9.88
C HIS A 242 -19.04 -5.57 -8.62
N LEU A 243 -18.91 -4.75 -7.58
CA LEU A 243 -19.65 -4.90 -6.34
C LEU A 243 -20.90 -4.02 -6.39
N TYR A 244 -22.08 -4.63 -6.45
CA TYR A 244 -23.35 -3.91 -6.34
C TYR A 244 -23.52 -3.38 -4.91
N LEU A 245 -23.78 -2.09 -4.81
CA LEU A 245 -24.04 -1.44 -3.54
C LEU A 245 -25.54 -1.53 -3.20
N PRO A 246 -25.89 -1.86 -1.95
CA PRO A 246 -27.26 -1.64 -1.46
C PRO A 246 -27.69 -0.18 -1.66
N ASN A 247 -28.98 0.06 -1.84
CA ASN A 247 -29.53 1.39 -2.16
C ASN A 247 -29.03 2.50 -1.21
N GLU A 248 -28.98 2.23 0.09
CA GLU A 248 -28.48 3.17 1.10
C GLU A 248 -27.02 3.59 0.84
N LEU A 249 -26.17 2.64 0.43
CA LEU A 249 -24.79 2.92 0.06
C LEU A 249 -24.69 3.60 -1.31
N GLY A 250 -25.63 3.33 -2.22
CA GLY A 250 -25.72 4.01 -3.51
C GLY A 250 -25.90 5.51 -3.35
N ILE A 251 -26.84 5.93 -2.48
CA ILE A 251 -27.07 7.34 -2.15
C ILE A 251 -25.80 7.98 -1.57
N VAL A 252 -25.13 7.30 -0.65
CA VAL A 252 -23.87 7.81 -0.09
C VAL A 252 -22.80 7.91 -1.18
N ALA A 253 -22.68 6.92 -2.07
CA ALA A 253 -21.72 6.94 -3.17
C ALA A 253 -21.96 8.11 -4.12
N GLU A 254 -23.20 8.40 -4.47
CA GLU A 254 -23.57 9.60 -5.25
C GLU A 254 -23.19 10.89 -4.54
N ALA A 255 -23.41 10.98 -3.23
CA ALA A 255 -22.96 12.12 -2.42
C ALA A 255 -21.42 12.26 -2.43
N VAL A 256 -20.67 11.14 -2.41
CA VAL A 256 -19.19 11.20 -2.56
C VAL A 256 -18.80 11.68 -3.95
N ILE A 257 -19.48 11.21 -5.00
CA ILE A 257 -19.27 11.64 -6.39
C ILE A 257 -19.57 13.14 -6.52
N ALA A 258 -20.60 13.67 -5.87
CA ALA A 258 -20.86 15.10 -5.88
C ALA A 258 -19.77 15.88 -5.09
N ALA A 259 -19.40 15.40 -3.90
CA ALA A 259 -18.51 16.08 -2.95
C ALA A 259 -17.03 15.65 -3.07
N ARG A 260 -16.43 15.80 -4.26
CA ARG A 260 -15.01 15.47 -4.54
C ARG A 260 -14.07 16.65 -4.37
N THR A 261 -14.26 17.42 -3.31
CA THR A 261 -13.41 18.58 -3.00
C THR A 261 -12.26 18.18 -2.09
N ALA A 262 -11.07 18.71 -2.39
CA ALA A 262 -9.93 18.62 -1.51
C ALA A 262 -9.26 19.98 -1.33
N ARG A 263 -9.01 20.34 -0.08
CA ARG A 263 -8.26 21.55 0.25
C ARG A 263 -6.80 21.41 -0.15
N ARG A 264 -6.42 22.12 -1.21
CA ARG A 264 -5.04 22.21 -1.70
C ARG A 264 -4.42 23.54 -1.24
N LEU A 265 -3.21 23.82 -1.70
CA LEU A 265 -2.39 24.93 -1.19
C LEU A 265 -3.14 26.28 -1.14
N LEU A 266 -3.87 26.64 -2.20
CA LEU A 266 -4.49 27.96 -2.36
C LEU A 266 -6.00 27.95 -2.14
N HIS A 267 -6.69 26.88 -2.53
CA HIS A 267 -8.15 26.78 -2.52
C HIS A 267 -8.61 25.31 -2.53
N ASP A 268 -9.91 25.11 -2.37
CA ASP A 268 -10.55 23.82 -2.56
C ASP A 268 -10.66 23.49 -4.04
N VAL A 269 -10.13 22.33 -4.43
CA VAL A 269 -10.14 21.87 -5.81
C VAL A 269 -11.05 20.66 -5.92
N HIS A 270 -11.92 20.68 -6.93
CA HIS A 270 -12.70 19.52 -7.32
C HIS A 270 -11.83 18.55 -8.12
N ASP A 271 -11.73 17.30 -7.67
CA ASP A 271 -10.90 16.29 -8.32
C ASP A 271 -11.69 15.47 -9.34
N GLY A 272 -11.12 15.28 -10.53
CA GLY A 272 -11.73 14.53 -11.63
C GLY A 272 -11.23 13.09 -11.78
N VAL A 273 -10.33 12.62 -10.90
CA VAL A 273 -9.73 11.29 -11.01
C VAL A 273 -10.09 10.41 -9.82
N TRP A 274 -9.91 10.93 -8.60
CA TRP A 274 -10.05 10.16 -7.37
C TRP A 274 -11.44 10.34 -6.76
N LEU A 275 -12.06 9.22 -6.36
CA LEU A 275 -13.31 9.26 -5.59
C LEU A 275 -13.10 9.92 -4.21
N LEU A 276 -11.95 9.67 -3.60
CA LEU A 276 -11.53 10.28 -2.33
C LEU A 276 -10.25 11.09 -2.55
N PRO A 277 -10.36 12.39 -2.86
CA PRO A 277 -9.19 13.20 -3.21
C PRO A 277 -8.33 13.56 -1.99
N GLY A 278 -7.02 13.65 -2.23
CA GLY A 278 -6.03 14.03 -1.23
C GLY A 278 -5.67 15.52 -1.27
N THR A 279 -5.01 15.99 -0.20
CA THR A 279 -4.51 17.38 -0.12
C THR A 279 -3.32 17.65 -1.04
N ARG A 280 -2.66 16.58 -1.54
CA ARG A 280 -1.58 16.70 -2.53
C ARG A 280 -2.19 16.51 -3.93
N PRO A 281 -2.01 17.48 -4.85
CA PRO A 281 -2.41 17.36 -6.24
C PRO A 281 -2.04 16.03 -6.88
N GLY A 282 -3.00 15.36 -7.53
CA GLY A 282 -2.79 14.10 -8.25
C GLY A 282 -2.72 12.84 -7.36
N TYR A 283 -2.89 12.97 -6.03
CA TYR A 283 -2.86 11.84 -5.12
C TYR A 283 -4.20 11.64 -4.40
N PRO A 284 -4.57 10.38 -4.13
CA PRO A 284 -5.75 10.10 -3.33
C PRO A 284 -5.57 10.54 -1.88
N LEU A 285 -6.68 10.50 -1.13
CA LEU A 285 -6.68 10.63 0.31
C LEU A 285 -5.65 9.66 0.94
N ALA A 286 -4.80 10.16 1.82
CA ALA A 286 -3.79 9.31 2.45
C ALA A 286 -4.48 8.21 3.30
N ASN A 287 -3.98 6.98 3.19
CA ASN A 287 -4.49 5.84 3.97
C ASN A 287 -4.50 6.12 5.48
N THR A 288 -3.48 6.81 5.99
CA THR A 288 -3.39 7.21 7.40
C THR A 288 -4.49 8.20 7.78
N THR A 289 -4.83 9.14 6.89
CA THR A 289 -5.93 10.09 7.10
C THR A 289 -7.28 9.38 7.08
N LEU A 290 -7.52 8.49 6.13
CA LEU A 290 -8.76 7.72 6.08
C LEU A 290 -8.91 6.82 7.33
N THR A 291 -7.84 6.12 7.71
CA THR A 291 -7.83 5.28 8.92
C THR A 291 -8.09 6.09 10.19
N ARG A 292 -7.53 7.31 10.29
CA ARG A 292 -7.81 8.23 11.39
C ARG A 292 -9.28 8.64 11.42
N ARG A 293 -9.86 9.06 10.29
CA ARG A 293 -11.27 9.43 10.18
C ARG A 293 -12.21 8.29 10.58
N LEU A 294 -11.91 7.06 10.14
CA LEU A 294 -12.66 5.88 10.54
C LEU A 294 -12.59 5.63 12.06
N ARG A 295 -11.40 5.80 12.66
CA ARG A 295 -11.24 5.66 14.11
C ARG A 295 -12.02 6.71 14.90
N GLU A 296 -12.08 7.94 14.40
CA GLU A 296 -12.81 9.06 15.04
C GLU A 296 -14.32 8.80 15.11
N ILE A 297 -14.87 8.04 14.18
CA ILE A 297 -16.28 7.61 14.18
C ILE A 297 -16.49 6.22 14.81
N GLY A 298 -15.51 5.72 15.57
CA GLY A 298 -15.60 4.44 16.28
C GLY A 298 -15.31 3.18 15.44
N VAL A 299 -14.99 3.32 14.15
CA VAL A 299 -14.69 2.19 13.27
C VAL A 299 -13.20 1.83 13.34
N THR A 300 -12.88 0.85 14.16
CA THR A 300 -11.53 0.26 14.19
C THR A 300 -11.37 -0.75 13.06
N VAL A 301 -10.47 -0.42 12.12
CA VAL A 301 -10.33 -1.12 10.83
C VAL A 301 -10.02 -2.62 10.99
N ALA A 302 -9.06 -2.99 11.84
CA ALA A 302 -8.66 -4.39 11.97
C ALA A 302 -9.79 -5.33 12.47
N PRO A 303 -10.47 -5.07 13.60
CA PRO A 303 -11.55 -5.93 14.06
C PRO A 303 -12.80 -5.87 13.16
N ALA A 304 -13.11 -4.72 12.56
CA ALA A 304 -14.21 -4.61 11.59
C ALA A 304 -13.98 -5.49 10.36
N ARG A 305 -12.77 -5.41 9.78
CA ARG A 305 -12.39 -6.23 8.63
C ARG A 305 -12.38 -7.71 8.93
N ARG A 306 -11.84 -8.13 10.08
CA ARG A 306 -11.81 -9.54 10.47
C ARG A 306 -13.23 -10.10 10.60
N GLY A 307 -14.14 -9.35 11.22
CA GLY A 307 -15.56 -9.75 11.35
C GLY A 307 -16.24 -9.89 9.98
N ALA A 308 -16.08 -8.88 9.12
CA ALA A 308 -16.61 -8.91 7.76
C ALA A 308 -16.06 -10.09 6.94
N LEU A 309 -14.74 -10.30 6.93
CA LEU A 309 -14.13 -11.40 6.18
C LEU A 309 -14.46 -12.77 6.76
N THR A 310 -14.64 -12.89 8.08
CA THR A 310 -15.11 -14.13 8.72
C THR A 310 -16.52 -14.47 8.22
N SER A 311 -17.44 -13.51 8.29
CA SER A 311 -18.84 -13.70 7.86
C SER A 311 -18.93 -13.98 6.36
N LEU A 312 -18.16 -13.27 5.52
CA LEU A 312 -18.14 -13.50 4.07
C LEU A 312 -17.47 -14.82 3.69
N ALA A 313 -16.34 -15.18 4.29
CA ALA A 313 -15.66 -16.45 4.00
C ALA A 313 -16.47 -17.67 4.44
N ALA A 314 -17.38 -17.50 5.41
CA ALA A 314 -18.34 -18.52 5.80
C ALA A 314 -19.42 -18.79 4.72
N GLN A 315 -19.76 -17.79 3.91
CA GLN A 315 -20.89 -17.81 2.97
C GLN A 315 -20.46 -17.91 1.50
N LEU A 316 -19.28 -17.39 1.15
CA LEU A 316 -18.82 -17.28 -0.23
C LEU A 316 -17.71 -18.27 -0.55
N HIS A 317 -17.67 -18.72 -1.81
CA HIS A 317 -16.53 -19.44 -2.36
C HIS A 317 -15.29 -18.52 -2.43
N PRO A 318 -14.05 -19.02 -2.19
CA PRO A 318 -12.85 -18.20 -2.21
C PRO A 318 -12.63 -17.36 -3.48
N VAL A 319 -13.03 -17.89 -4.64
CA VAL A 319 -12.95 -17.17 -5.93
C VAL A 319 -13.85 -15.94 -5.91
N VAL A 320 -15.12 -16.09 -5.55
CA VAL A 320 -16.09 -14.98 -5.47
C VAL A 320 -15.64 -13.94 -4.43
N LEU A 321 -15.14 -14.39 -3.27
CA LEU A 321 -14.61 -13.48 -2.24
C LEU A 321 -13.42 -12.67 -2.77
N ALA A 322 -12.51 -13.32 -3.49
CA ALA A 322 -11.34 -12.69 -4.09
C ALA A 322 -11.75 -11.68 -5.18
N ASP A 323 -12.69 -12.04 -6.05
CA ASP A 323 -13.12 -11.20 -7.16
C ASP A 323 -13.87 -9.94 -6.69
N LEU A 324 -14.72 -10.06 -5.66
CA LEU A 324 -15.50 -8.94 -5.12
C LEU A 324 -14.68 -7.99 -4.24
N THR A 325 -13.89 -8.53 -3.30
CA THR A 325 -13.11 -7.72 -2.35
C THR A 325 -11.73 -7.34 -2.89
N GLY A 326 -11.34 -8.00 -3.99
CA GLY A 326 -10.06 -7.91 -4.67
C GLY A 326 -8.90 -8.58 -3.91
N ILE A 327 -9.12 -9.27 -2.79
CA ILE A 327 -8.02 -9.95 -2.07
C ILE A 327 -7.41 -11.04 -2.95
N HIS A 328 -6.14 -11.39 -2.69
CA HIS A 328 -5.51 -12.47 -3.46
C HIS A 328 -6.24 -13.80 -3.19
N ILE A 329 -6.42 -14.64 -4.23
CA ILE A 329 -7.13 -15.92 -4.11
C ILE A 329 -6.59 -16.80 -2.98
N ARG A 330 -5.27 -16.90 -2.84
CA ARG A 330 -4.63 -17.61 -1.71
C ARG A 330 -5.02 -17.05 -0.34
N THR A 331 -5.22 -15.73 -0.21
CA THR A 331 -5.71 -15.12 1.02
C THR A 331 -7.17 -15.50 1.27
N ALA A 332 -8.01 -15.54 0.24
CA ALA A 332 -9.41 -15.99 0.37
C ALA A 332 -9.52 -17.46 0.78
N ILE A 333 -8.67 -18.34 0.22
CA ILE A 333 -8.58 -19.76 0.60
C ILE A 333 -8.20 -19.88 2.08
N VAL A 334 -7.14 -19.19 2.51
CA VAL A 334 -6.68 -19.20 3.91
C VAL A 334 -7.77 -18.72 4.89
N TRP A 335 -8.60 -17.74 4.50
CA TRP A 335 -9.76 -17.33 5.30
C TRP A 335 -10.84 -18.41 5.37
N ARG A 336 -11.14 -19.07 4.24
CA ARG A 336 -12.12 -20.16 4.19
C ARG A 336 -11.69 -21.35 5.06
N ASP A 337 -10.43 -21.76 4.95
CA ASP A 337 -9.87 -22.87 5.71
C ASP A 337 -9.88 -22.56 7.22
N ALA A 338 -9.52 -21.34 7.60
CA ALA A 338 -9.55 -20.91 9.00
C ALA A 338 -10.98 -20.90 9.58
N VAL A 339 -12.00 -20.51 8.81
CA VAL A 339 -13.41 -20.60 9.22
C VAL A 339 -13.85 -22.05 9.34
N ALA A 340 -13.49 -22.93 8.39
CA ALA A 340 -13.82 -24.34 8.45
C ALA A 340 -13.20 -25.01 9.69
N ALA A 341 -11.91 -24.79 9.95
CA ALA A 341 -11.22 -25.31 11.13
C ALA A 341 -11.78 -24.76 12.45
N SER A 342 -12.31 -23.53 12.46
CA SER A 342 -13.00 -22.97 13.62
C SER A 342 -14.35 -23.67 13.87
N ARG A 343 -15.10 -24.00 12.82
CA ARG A 343 -16.37 -24.72 12.93
C ARG A 343 -16.18 -26.17 13.37
N SER A 344 -15.19 -26.87 12.81
CA SER A 344 -14.86 -28.24 13.22
C SER A 344 -14.52 -28.31 14.70
N ARG A 345 -13.65 -27.43 15.21
CA ARG A 345 -13.33 -27.38 16.65
C ARG A 345 -14.55 -27.14 17.54
N TYR A 346 -15.45 -26.24 17.14
CA TYR A 346 -16.69 -25.99 17.87
C TYR A 346 -17.61 -27.22 17.89
N VAL A 347 -17.72 -27.93 16.76
CA VAL A 347 -18.49 -29.17 16.69
C VAL A 347 -17.85 -30.27 17.55
N ASP A 348 -16.52 -30.39 17.53
CA ASP A 348 -15.80 -31.37 18.35
C ASP A 348 -15.99 -31.10 19.85
N GLU A 349 -15.96 -29.83 20.29
CA GLU A 349 -16.25 -29.43 21.68
C GLU A 349 -17.70 -29.74 22.08
N LEU A 350 -18.67 -29.57 21.18
CA LEU A 350 -20.08 -29.90 21.44
C LEU A 350 -20.35 -31.42 21.50
N LEU A 351 -19.50 -32.23 20.87
CA LEU A 351 -19.65 -33.68 20.78
C LEU A 351 -18.90 -34.45 21.88
N GLN A 352 -18.16 -33.77 22.77
CA GLN A 352 -17.56 -34.41 23.94
C GLN A 352 -18.66 -34.70 24.99
N PRO A 353 -18.90 -35.98 25.37
CA PRO A 353 -19.82 -36.30 26.46
C PRO A 353 -19.24 -35.81 27.80
N GLU A 354 -20.09 -35.28 28.67
CA GLU A 354 -19.74 -34.84 30.04
C GLU A 354 -19.09 -35.94 30.90
#